data_AF-A0A8S8YUB3-F1
#
_entry.id   AF-A0A8S8YUB3-F1
#
_cell.length_a   1.000
_cell.length_b   1.000
_cell.length_c   1.000
_cell.angle_alpha   90.00
_cell.angle_beta   90.00
_cell.angle_gamma   90.00
#
_symmetry.space_group_name_H-M   'P 1'
#
loop_
_entity.id
_entity.type
_entity.pdbx_description
1 polymer ?
#
loop_
_entity_poly.entity_id
_entity_poly.type
_entity_poly.pdbx_seq_one_letter_code
_entity_poly.pdbx_strand_id
1 'polypeptide(L)'
;MASLEHDLRVDKNLIESTFESIGIEMTPYEWIWRVAQGGTIGAEACQPLSIDHEVSPVESERGGRFAALIKLQEFFESGLNRYDTGRNDVDDSASSGLSPWFHFGHLSTIEVVLGVFERCKWDPSMISIEDTGRGSRSGWWGLSEAHESFLDQIITWRELGFNFANFREDHMSIHSIPDWAKKSLRAHASDERQSYSFDDIENARTDDEIWNAAQRQLLNTGHIHNYLRMLWGKRILEWAPGPEIAAEWMIEINDRWALDGRDPNSYTGIFWVLGRHDRAWGPERPIFGKVRYMSSKNTRKKLALETYLERWSEGAPIQQ
;
A
#
# COMPACT_ATOMS: atom_id res chain seq x y z
N MET A 1 16.06 1.21 34.32
CA MET A 1 14.87 0.38 34.05
C MET A 1 13.72 0.97 34.85
N ALA A 2 13.03 1.97 34.29
CA ALA A 2 11.80 2.45 34.90
C ALA A 2 10.76 1.32 34.81
N SER A 3 10.17 0.97 35.94
CA SER A 3 9.14 -0.06 36.07
C SER A 3 7.96 0.28 35.16
N LEU A 4 7.60 -0.64 34.26
CA LEU A 4 6.30 -0.62 33.59
C LEU A 4 5.21 -0.69 34.69
N GLU A 5 4.64 0.45 35.06
CA GLU A 5 3.57 0.53 36.07
C GLU A 5 2.24 -0.04 35.57
N HIS A 6 2.09 -0.27 34.26
CA HIS A 6 0.91 -0.88 33.65
C HIS A 6 1.32 -1.98 32.67
N ASP A 7 0.75 -3.17 32.84
CA ASP A 7 0.79 -4.22 31.84
C ASP A 7 -0.21 -3.86 30.73
N LEU A 8 0.30 -3.50 29.55
CA LEU A 8 -0.50 -3.19 28.36
C LEU A 8 -0.89 -4.44 27.56
N ARG A 9 -0.56 -5.63 28.04
CA ARG A 9 -1.04 -6.87 27.42
C ARG A 9 -2.55 -6.96 27.58
N VAL A 10 -3.20 -7.46 26.55
CA VAL A 10 -4.63 -7.79 26.61
C VAL A 10 -4.83 -8.85 27.69
N ASP A 11 -5.78 -8.61 28.59
CA ASP A 11 -6.17 -9.56 29.63
C ASP A 11 -6.54 -10.91 28.98
N LYS A 12 -5.96 -12.00 29.49
CA LYS A 12 -6.20 -13.34 28.93
C LYS A 12 -7.69 -13.72 28.97
N ASN A 13 -8.41 -13.36 30.03
CA ASN A 13 -9.85 -13.60 30.17
C ASN A 13 -10.63 -12.78 29.13
N LEU A 14 -10.16 -11.57 28.80
CA LEU A 14 -10.77 -10.78 27.73
C LEU A 14 -10.60 -11.47 26.37
N ILE A 15 -9.43 -12.04 26.09
CA ILE A 15 -9.21 -12.82 24.86
C ILE A 15 -10.15 -14.03 24.84
N GLU A 16 -10.13 -14.86 25.89
CA GLU A 16 -10.93 -16.10 25.97
C GLU A 16 -12.43 -15.80 25.83
N SER A 17 -12.96 -14.83 26.59
CA SER A 17 -14.37 -14.42 26.50
C SER A 17 -14.74 -13.83 25.14
N THR A 18 -13.81 -13.16 24.45
CA THR A 18 -14.04 -12.66 23.09
C THR A 18 -14.22 -13.82 22.12
N PHE A 19 -13.31 -14.80 22.12
CA PHE A 19 -13.41 -16.01 21.27
C PHE A 19 -14.69 -16.81 21.56
N GLU A 20 -15.06 -16.97 22.83
CA GLU A 20 -16.33 -17.60 23.23
C GLU A 20 -17.54 -16.83 22.68
N SER A 21 -17.54 -15.49 22.79
CA SER A 21 -18.67 -14.67 22.37
C SER A 21 -18.93 -14.68 20.86
N ILE A 22 -17.87 -14.88 20.06
CA ILE A 22 -17.96 -14.97 18.60
C ILE A 22 -18.10 -16.42 18.10
N GLY A 23 -18.08 -17.41 19.01
CA GLY A 23 -18.25 -18.82 18.68
C GLY A 23 -17.10 -19.42 17.86
N ILE A 24 -15.88 -18.89 18.02
CA ILE A 24 -14.68 -19.37 17.32
C ILE A 24 -13.75 -20.03 18.34
N GLU A 25 -13.30 -21.26 18.05
CA GLU A 25 -12.28 -21.91 18.86
C GLU A 25 -10.95 -21.16 18.76
N MET A 26 -10.30 -20.95 19.91
CA MET A 26 -8.98 -20.33 19.91
C MET A 26 -7.97 -21.29 19.27
N THR A 27 -7.37 -20.83 18.18
CA THR A 27 -6.34 -21.56 17.46
C THR A 27 -5.18 -21.96 18.38
N PRO A 28 -4.75 -23.25 18.41
CA PRO A 28 -3.65 -23.70 19.25
C PRO A 28 -2.35 -22.93 18.95
N TYR A 29 -1.69 -22.42 19.99
CA TYR A 29 -0.42 -21.69 19.86
C TYR A 29 0.66 -22.49 19.14
N GLU A 30 0.70 -23.80 19.33
CA GLU A 30 1.63 -24.68 18.62
C GLU A 30 1.42 -24.62 17.10
N TRP A 31 0.16 -24.62 16.64
CA TRP A 31 -0.13 -24.54 15.21
C TRP A 31 0.23 -23.17 14.64
N ILE A 32 -0.09 -22.09 15.36
CA ILE A 32 0.35 -20.73 15.00
C ILE A 32 1.89 -20.67 14.88
N TRP A 33 2.61 -21.28 15.82
CA TRP A 33 4.07 -21.31 15.80
C TRP A 33 4.61 -22.10 14.60
N ARG A 34 4.00 -23.25 14.25
CA ARG A 34 4.40 -24.02 13.07
C ARG A 34 4.17 -23.24 11.77
N VAL A 35 3.02 -22.57 11.63
CA VAL A 35 2.75 -21.68 10.48
C VAL A 35 3.81 -20.58 10.39
N ALA A 36 4.15 -19.94 11.51
CA ALA A 36 5.13 -18.86 11.56
C ALA A 36 6.60 -19.32 11.38
N GLN A 37 6.88 -20.63 11.44
CA GLN A 37 8.23 -21.17 11.26
C GLN A 37 8.71 -21.04 9.80
N GLY A 38 7.79 -21.01 8.83
CA GLY A 38 8.11 -20.97 7.41
C GLY A 38 8.76 -22.26 6.90
N GLY A 39 9.27 -22.23 5.67
CA GLY A 39 9.84 -23.40 5.00
C GLY A 39 8.84 -24.56 4.87
N THR A 40 9.33 -25.80 4.87
CA THR A 40 8.50 -27.00 4.77
C THR A 40 7.54 -27.14 5.95
N ILE A 41 7.96 -26.77 7.16
CA ILE A 41 7.12 -26.88 8.37
C ILE A 41 5.94 -25.91 8.30
N GLY A 42 6.19 -24.66 7.91
CA GLY A 42 5.13 -23.68 7.70
C GLY A 42 4.18 -24.10 6.58
N ALA A 43 4.73 -24.57 5.46
CA ALA A 43 3.93 -25.06 4.33
C ALA A 43 3.02 -26.23 4.73
N GLU A 44 3.55 -27.25 5.41
CA GLU A 44 2.77 -28.38 5.93
C GLU A 44 1.70 -27.93 6.94
N ALA A 45 2.03 -26.98 7.81
CA ALA A 45 1.06 -26.44 8.78
C ALA A 45 -0.08 -25.66 8.10
N CYS A 46 0.17 -25.03 6.95
CA CYS A 46 -0.83 -24.32 6.16
C CYS A 46 -1.69 -25.24 5.26
N GLN A 47 -1.25 -26.46 4.94
CA GLN A 47 -1.99 -27.38 4.04
C GLN A 47 -3.48 -27.58 4.39
N PRO A 48 -3.88 -27.67 5.67
CA PRO A 48 -5.30 -27.84 6.01
C PRO A 48 -6.15 -26.59 5.77
N LEU A 49 -5.53 -25.42 5.54
CA LEU A 49 -6.24 -24.17 5.35
C LEU A 49 -6.81 -24.08 3.93
N SER A 50 -8.05 -23.60 3.86
CA SER A 50 -8.73 -23.26 2.60
C SER A 50 -8.25 -21.89 2.10
N ILE A 51 -6.96 -21.79 1.78
CA ILE A 51 -6.31 -20.62 1.19
C ILE A 51 -5.84 -20.93 -0.23
N ASP A 52 -5.48 -19.89 -0.97
CA ASP A 52 -4.82 -20.04 -2.26
C ASP A 52 -3.37 -20.53 -2.06
N HIS A 53 -3.12 -21.80 -2.37
CA HIS A 53 -1.80 -22.43 -2.25
C HIS A 53 -0.89 -22.13 -3.47
N GLU A 54 -1.38 -21.43 -4.50
CA GLU A 54 -0.53 -20.95 -5.59
C GLU A 54 0.29 -19.71 -5.17
N VAL A 55 -0.18 -18.98 -4.15
CA VAL A 55 0.52 -17.82 -3.59
C VAL A 55 1.61 -18.30 -2.63
N SER A 56 2.86 -18.20 -3.07
CA SER A 56 4.03 -18.57 -2.27
C SER A 56 4.34 -17.50 -1.21
N PRO A 57 4.93 -17.87 -0.06
CA PRO A 57 5.49 -16.90 0.89
C PRO A 57 6.54 -16.01 0.22
N VAL A 58 6.58 -14.73 0.61
CA VAL A 58 7.64 -13.82 0.19
C VAL A 58 8.92 -14.16 0.95
N GLU A 59 9.95 -14.64 0.25
CA GLU A 59 11.20 -15.09 0.88
C GLU A 59 12.08 -13.94 1.39
N SER A 60 12.03 -12.79 0.72
CA SER A 60 12.86 -11.62 1.02
C SER A 60 12.37 -10.79 2.22
N GLU A 61 11.17 -11.07 2.73
CA GLU A 61 10.55 -10.30 3.80
C GLU A 61 10.07 -11.20 4.94
N ARG A 62 10.42 -10.80 6.17
CA ARG A 62 10.02 -11.55 7.38
C ARG A 62 8.98 -10.78 8.18
N GLY A 63 7.85 -11.44 8.45
CA GLY A 63 6.83 -10.92 9.36
C GLY A 63 7.32 -10.79 10.81
N GLY A 64 6.50 -10.13 11.64
CA GLY A 64 6.70 -10.04 13.09
C GLY A 64 7.40 -8.76 13.56
N ARG A 65 7.28 -8.51 14.86
CA ARG A 65 7.70 -7.27 15.53
C ARG A 65 9.19 -6.95 15.39
N PHE A 66 10.06 -7.95 15.52
CA PHE A 66 11.50 -7.73 15.47
C PHE A 66 11.97 -7.29 14.08
N ALA A 67 11.46 -7.91 13.02
CA ALA A 67 11.74 -7.49 11.65
C ALA A 67 11.21 -6.06 11.39
N ALA A 68 10.01 -5.75 11.88
CA ALA A 68 9.44 -4.40 11.78
C ALA A 68 10.33 -3.33 12.43
N LEU A 69 10.93 -3.63 13.59
CA LEU A 69 11.84 -2.72 14.29
C LEU A 69 13.15 -2.49 13.55
N ILE A 70 13.71 -3.54 12.94
CA ILE A 70 14.91 -3.42 12.09
C ILE A 70 14.60 -2.50 10.92
N LYS A 71 13.50 -2.76 10.20
CA LYS A 71 13.07 -1.94 9.06
C LYS A 71 12.80 -0.49 9.45
N LEU A 72 12.19 -0.27 10.61
CA LEU A 72 11.94 1.07 11.15
C LEU A 72 13.24 1.81 11.43
N GLN A 73 14.23 1.13 12.02
CA GLN A 73 15.52 1.75 12.31
C GLN A 73 16.28 2.09 11.03
N GLU A 74 16.29 1.19 10.03
CA GLU A 74 16.86 1.48 8.70
C GLU A 74 16.21 2.71 8.06
N PHE A 75 14.89 2.81 8.14
CA PHE A 75 14.16 3.97 7.65
C PHE A 75 14.57 5.25 8.38
N PHE A 76 14.70 5.22 9.71
CA PHE A 76 15.13 6.38 10.47
C PHE A 76 16.57 6.81 10.18
N GLU A 77 17.47 5.86 9.89
CA GLU A 77 18.87 6.15 9.61
C GLU A 77 19.09 6.69 8.19
N SER A 78 18.34 6.17 7.20
CA SER A 78 18.65 6.39 5.79
C SER A 78 17.52 6.99 4.95
N GLY A 79 16.25 6.80 5.33
CA GLY A 79 15.09 7.21 4.55
C GLY A 79 14.46 8.53 5.01
N LEU A 80 14.18 8.66 6.31
CA LEU A 80 13.36 9.73 6.87
C LEU A 80 13.83 11.14 6.49
N ASN A 81 15.14 11.40 6.57
CA ASN A 81 15.71 12.72 6.29
C ASN A 81 15.68 13.14 4.82
N ARG A 82 15.43 12.21 3.90
CA ARG A 82 15.35 12.44 2.46
C ARG A 82 14.00 11.98 1.88
N TYR A 83 12.99 11.77 2.72
CA TYR A 83 11.71 11.18 2.30
C TYR A 83 10.98 12.02 1.24
N ASP A 84 11.02 13.35 1.35
CA ASP A 84 10.39 14.29 0.41
C ASP A 84 10.89 14.13 -1.03
N THR A 85 12.20 13.97 -1.20
CA THR A 85 12.89 13.93 -2.49
C THR A 85 13.16 12.50 -2.98
N GLY A 86 13.49 11.58 -2.07
CA GLY A 86 13.91 10.22 -2.39
C GLY A 86 12.80 9.18 -2.43
N ARG A 87 11.58 9.47 -1.96
CA ARG A 87 10.49 8.44 -1.93
C ARG A 87 10.02 7.97 -3.30
N ASN A 88 10.34 8.71 -4.36
CA ASN A 88 10.00 8.34 -5.73
C ASN A 88 11.14 7.64 -6.47
N ASP A 89 12.33 7.53 -5.85
CA ASP A 89 13.42 6.72 -6.39
C ASP A 89 13.02 5.25 -6.32
N VAL A 90 13.06 4.56 -7.47
CA VAL A 90 12.61 3.18 -7.59
C VAL A 90 13.71 2.17 -7.23
N ASP A 91 14.96 2.61 -7.17
CA ASP A 91 16.12 1.77 -6.90
C ASP A 91 16.66 1.99 -5.48
N ASP A 92 16.77 3.25 -5.04
CA ASP A 92 17.16 3.66 -3.68
C ASP A 92 16.04 4.47 -3.01
N SER A 93 14.86 3.84 -2.89
CA SER A 93 13.68 4.49 -2.34
C SER A 93 13.90 4.93 -0.90
N ALA A 94 13.60 6.21 -0.61
CA ALA A 94 13.52 6.71 0.76
C ALA A 94 12.22 6.31 1.49
N SER A 95 11.35 5.53 0.84
CA SER A 95 10.11 5.04 1.44
C SER A 95 10.41 4.07 2.59
N SER A 96 9.58 4.07 3.64
CA SER A 96 9.82 3.23 4.82
C SER A 96 9.68 1.73 4.55
N GLY A 97 8.86 1.34 3.56
CA GLY A 97 8.52 -0.06 3.30
C GLY A 97 7.72 -0.73 4.42
N LEU A 98 7.23 0.03 5.42
CA LEU A 98 6.65 -0.54 6.65
C LEU A 98 5.20 -1.03 6.51
N SER A 99 4.55 -0.86 5.35
CA SER A 99 3.13 -1.16 5.19
C SER A 99 2.73 -2.61 5.51
N PRO A 100 3.53 -3.66 5.21
CA PRO A 100 3.19 -5.03 5.62
C PRO A 100 3.07 -5.19 7.14
N TRP A 101 3.99 -4.57 7.89
CA TRP A 101 3.98 -4.64 9.35
C TRP A 101 2.89 -3.79 9.99
N PHE A 102 2.50 -2.68 9.36
CA PHE A 102 1.31 -1.93 9.78
C PHE A 102 0.02 -2.71 9.54
N HIS A 103 -0.10 -3.34 8.37
CA HIS A 103 -1.28 -4.12 7.99
C HIS A 103 -1.55 -5.26 8.98
N PHE A 104 -0.52 -6.04 9.32
CA PHE A 104 -0.64 -7.14 10.28
C PHE A 104 -0.50 -6.73 11.76
N GLY A 105 -0.40 -5.44 12.07
CA GLY A 105 -0.29 -4.95 13.45
C GLY A 105 1.02 -5.34 14.17
N HIS A 106 2.07 -5.69 13.42
CA HIS A 106 3.40 -5.98 13.96
C HIS A 106 4.12 -4.73 14.47
N LEU A 107 3.72 -3.54 14.00
CA LEU A 107 4.27 -2.25 14.39
C LEU A 107 3.15 -1.23 14.48
N SER A 108 3.11 -0.47 15.57
CA SER A 108 2.12 0.59 15.74
C SER A 108 2.54 1.83 14.95
N THR A 109 1.61 2.41 14.18
CA THR A 109 1.87 3.69 13.49
C THR A 109 2.05 4.85 14.48
N ILE A 110 1.38 4.79 15.64
CA ILE A 110 1.55 5.76 16.72
C ILE A 110 2.98 5.71 17.26
N GLU A 111 3.52 4.50 17.46
CA GLU A 111 4.92 4.32 17.89
C GLU A 111 5.90 4.94 16.89
N VAL A 112 5.66 4.77 15.59
CA VAL A 112 6.50 5.36 14.53
C VAL A 112 6.44 6.88 14.55
N VAL A 113 5.23 7.46 14.66
CA VAL A 113 5.04 8.93 14.74
C VAL A 113 5.71 9.50 15.98
N LEU A 114 5.54 8.87 17.15
CA LEU A 114 6.24 9.28 18.37
C LEU A 114 7.77 9.16 18.22
N GLY A 115 8.25 8.11 17.53
CA GLY A 115 9.66 7.93 17.22
C GLY A 115 10.24 9.03 16.32
N VAL A 116 9.44 9.60 15.41
CA VAL A 116 9.80 10.79 14.65
C VAL A 116 9.87 12.01 15.56
N PHE A 117 8.84 12.26 16.37
CA PHE A 117 8.81 13.41 17.29
C PHE A 117 9.97 13.41 18.28
N GLU A 118 10.28 12.26 18.88
CA GLU A 118 11.40 12.13 19.81
C GLU A 118 12.74 12.47 19.13
N ARG A 119 12.98 11.97 17.92
CA ARG A 119 14.20 12.25 17.14
C ARG A 119 14.32 13.73 16.76
N CYS A 120 13.19 14.36 16.47
CA CYS A 120 13.14 15.78 16.15
C CYS A 120 13.12 16.68 17.39
N LYS A 121 13.07 16.11 18.61
CA LYS A 121 12.81 16.84 19.86
C LYS A 121 11.57 17.73 19.76
N TRP A 122 10.55 17.19 19.10
CA TRP A 122 9.32 17.91 18.81
C TRP A 122 8.48 18.08 20.07
N ASP A 123 7.86 19.25 20.20
CA ASP A 123 6.83 19.52 21.20
C ASP A 123 5.73 20.43 20.62
N PRO A 124 4.52 20.49 21.24
CA PRO A 124 3.38 21.23 20.68
C PRO A 124 3.63 22.72 20.42
N SER A 125 4.65 23.35 21.02
CA SER A 125 5.00 24.74 20.74
C SER A 125 5.60 24.96 19.34
N MET A 126 6.03 23.88 18.67
CA MET A 126 6.55 23.92 17.30
C MET A 126 5.44 24.00 16.24
N ILE A 127 4.17 23.83 16.61
CA ILE A 127 3.05 23.87 15.67
C ILE A 127 2.87 25.29 15.10
N SER A 128 2.77 25.39 13.78
CA SER A 128 2.40 26.63 13.09
C SER A 128 0.88 26.81 13.08
N ILE A 129 0.37 27.68 13.96
CA ILE A 129 -1.05 28.06 13.97
C ILE A 129 -1.44 28.75 12.66
N GLU A 130 -0.52 29.50 12.05
CA GLU A 130 -0.78 30.20 10.78
C GLU A 130 -1.12 29.24 9.64
N ASP A 131 -0.57 28.03 9.66
CA ASP A 131 -0.81 27.01 8.64
C ASP A 131 -2.05 26.14 8.91
N THR A 132 -2.71 26.35 10.05
CA THR A 132 -3.91 25.60 10.40
C THR A 132 -5.06 25.91 9.42
N GLY A 133 -5.66 24.86 8.86
CA GLY A 133 -6.82 24.97 7.96
C GLY A 133 -6.52 25.47 6.55
N ARG A 134 -5.25 25.69 6.19
CA ARG A 134 -4.86 26.11 4.83
C ARG A 134 -4.78 24.96 3.82
N GLY A 135 -4.77 23.71 4.31
CA GLY A 135 -4.54 22.53 3.48
C GLY A 135 -3.14 22.48 2.88
N SER A 136 -2.16 23.16 3.49
CA SER A 136 -0.75 23.02 3.14
C SER A 136 -0.26 21.61 3.47
N ARG A 137 0.68 21.11 2.66
CA ARG A 137 1.31 19.79 2.87
C ARG A 137 2.55 19.86 3.76
N SER A 138 2.94 21.06 4.16
CA SER A 138 4.08 21.35 5.01
C SER A 138 3.84 22.62 5.82
N GLY A 139 4.63 22.81 6.88
CA GLY A 139 4.68 23.97 7.76
C GLY A 139 3.94 23.77 9.07
N TRP A 140 2.91 22.92 9.11
CA TRP A 140 2.05 22.81 10.30
C TRP A 140 2.78 22.20 11.51
N TRP A 141 3.63 21.19 11.28
CA TRP A 141 4.34 20.52 12.37
C TRP A 141 5.59 21.28 12.85
N GLY A 142 6.07 22.26 12.08
CA GLY A 142 7.32 22.95 12.35
C GLY A 142 8.54 22.05 12.17
N LEU A 143 8.42 21.02 11.31
CA LEU A 143 9.49 20.06 11.01
C LEU A 143 10.02 20.25 9.59
N SER A 144 11.08 19.52 9.22
CA SER A 144 11.58 19.60 7.85
C SER A 144 10.58 19.00 6.85
N GLU A 145 10.67 19.41 5.58
CA GLU A 145 9.78 18.92 4.51
C GLU A 145 9.79 17.40 4.38
N ALA A 146 10.94 16.74 4.61
CA ALA A 146 11.05 15.30 4.61
C ALA A 146 10.20 14.64 5.71
N HIS A 147 10.29 15.15 6.94
CA HIS A 147 9.51 14.64 8.08
C HIS A 147 8.02 14.91 7.89
N GLU A 148 7.64 16.13 7.49
CA GLU A 148 6.22 16.46 7.27
C GLU A 148 5.61 15.68 6.10
N SER A 149 6.39 15.44 5.04
CA SER A 149 5.97 14.59 3.92
C SER A 149 5.71 13.15 4.37
N PHE A 150 6.52 12.61 5.29
CA PHE A 150 6.30 11.29 5.85
C PHE A 150 5.08 11.26 6.79
N LEU A 151 4.96 12.26 7.68
CA LEU A 151 3.83 12.41 8.59
C LEU A 151 2.50 12.53 7.83
N ASP A 152 2.46 13.24 6.70
CA ASP A 152 1.28 13.30 5.85
C ASP A 152 0.85 11.92 5.32
N GLN A 153 1.81 11.04 4.98
CA GLN A 153 1.48 9.69 4.50
C GLN A 153 1.00 8.78 5.62
N ILE A 154 1.73 8.71 6.74
CA ILE A 154 1.40 7.80 7.85
C ILE A 154 0.22 8.26 8.71
N ILE A 155 -0.06 9.57 8.76
CA ILE A 155 -1.22 10.14 9.45
C ILE A 155 -2.33 10.43 8.45
N THR A 156 -2.20 11.44 7.60
CA THR A 156 -3.32 11.92 6.77
C THR A 156 -3.83 10.86 5.81
N TRP A 157 -2.96 10.32 4.94
CA TRP A 157 -3.40 9.40 3.88
C TRP A 157 -3.84 8.05 4.42
N ARG A 158 -3.10 7.52 5.39
CA ARG A 158 -3.47 6.27 6.06
C ARG A 158 -4.82 6.40 6.76
N GLU A 159 -4.97 7.40 7.64
CA GLU A 159 -6.20 7.56 8.42
C GLU A 159 -7.38 7.99 7.54
N LEU A 160 -7.15 8.65 6.40
CA LEU A 160 -8.19 8.92 5.42
C LEU A 160 -8.82 7.62 4.88
N GLY A 161 -8.00 6.59 4.62
CA GLY A 161 -8.50 5.30 4.17
C GLY A 161 -9.35 4.60 5.24
N PHE A 162 -8.87 4.55 6.47
CA PHE A 162 -9.62 4.00 7.61
C PHE A 162 -10.88 4.81 7.92
N ASN A 163 -10.83 6.14 7.87
CA ASN A 163 -11.98 7.02 8.04
C ASN A 163 -13.06 6.71 7.00
N PHE A 164 -12.68 6.61 5.73
CA PHE A 164 -13.62 6.32 4.66
C PHE A 164 -14.27 4.94 4.83
N ALA A 165 -13.47 3.91 5.18
CA ALA A 165 -13.99 2.57 5.44
C ALA A 165 -14.94 2.51 6.65
N ASN A 166 -14.65 3.28 7.71
CA ASN A 166 -15.50 3.36 8.90
C ASN A 166 -16.87 4.00 8.61
N PHE A 167 -16.91 5.03 7.77
CA PHE A 167 -18.15 5.77 7.49
C PHE A 167 -18.93 5.27 6.27
N ARG A 168 -18.36 4.37 5.47
CA ARG A 168 -18.99 3.84 4.27
C ARG A 168 -18.83 2.34 4.14
N GLU A 169 -19.95 1.63 4.26
CA GLU A 169 -20.01 0.18 4.02
C GLU A 169 -19.58 -0.18 2.57
N ASP A 170 -19.86 0.69 1.60
CA ASP A 170 -19.51 0.49 0.18
C ASP A 170 -18.09 0.98 -0.20
N HIS A 171 -17.17 1.12 0.77
CA HIS A 171 -15.81 1.63 0.54
C HIS A 171 -14.97 0.78 -0.42
N MET A 172 -15.27 -0.51 -0.53
CA MET A 172 -14.65 -1.47 -1.45
C MET A 172 -15.30 -1.48 -2.84
N SER A 173 -16.35 -0.69 -3.07
CA SER A 173 -17.07 -0.65 -4.35
C SER A 173 -16.64 0.52 -5.22
N ILE A 174 -16.57 0.31 -6.55
CA ILE A 174 -16.45 1.40 -7.52
C ILE A 174 -17.58 2.44 -7.39
N HIS A 175 -18.74 2.06 -6.86
CA HIS A 175 -19.85 2.98 -6.68
C HIS A 175 -19.60 4.06 -5.62
N SER A 176 -18.55 3.95 -4.80
CA SER A 176 -18.20 4.98 -3.82
C SER A 176 -17.21 6.04 -4.34
N ILE A 177 -16.81 6.00 -5.62
CA ILE A 177 -16.10 7.12 -6.28
C ILE A 177 -17.04 8.34 -6.43
N PRO A 178 -16.52 9.57 -6.53
CA PRO A 178 -17.35 10.77 -6.64
C PRO A 178 -18.11 10.86 -7.96
N ASP A 179 -19.26 11.53 -7.96
CA ASP A 179 -20.16 11.59 -9.12
C ASP A 179 -19.54 12.23 -10.35
N TRP A 180 -18.61 13.17 -10.18
CA TRP A 180 -17.87 13.76 -11.31
C TRP A 180 -17.06 12.69 -12.05
N ALA A 181 -16.45 11.75 -11.32
CA ALA A 181 -15.64 10.69 -11.90
C ALA A 181 -16.52 9.65 -12.59
N LYS A 182 -17.63 9.23 -11.94
CA LYS A 182 -18.63 8.34 -12.56
C LYS A 182 -19.14 8.87 -13.89
N LYS A 183 -19.53 10.15 -13.92
CA LYS A 183 -20.05 10.79 -15.14
C LYS A 183 -19.00 10.85 -16.24
N SER A 184 -17.77 11.22 -15.89
CA SER A 184 -16.69 11.32 -16.87
C SER A 184 -16.29 9.95 -17.42
N LEU A 185 -16.08 8.94 -16.57
CA LEU A 185 -15.75 7.58 -17.03
C LEU A 185 -16.87 6.98 -17.90
N ARG A 186 -18.15 7.19 -17.55
CA ARG A 186 -19.29 6.74 -18.38
C ARG A 186 -19.35 7.41 -19.74
N ALA A 187 -19.00 8.70 -19.82
CA ALA A 187 -18.96 9.41 -21.10
C ALA A 187 -17.91 8.84 -22.06
N HIS A 188 -16.90 8.16 -21.53
CA HIS A 188 -15.78 7.54 -22.25
C HIS A 188 -15.85 6.00 -22.29
N ALA A 189 -17.03 5.42 -22.01
CA ALA A 189 -17.21 3.97 -21.98
C ALA A 189 -17.05 3.31 -23.36
N SER A 190 -17.38 4.04 -24.44
CA SER A 190 -17.32 3.54 -25.82
C SER A 190 -16.01 3.87 -26.55
N ASP A 191 -15.04 4.46 -25.85
CA ASP A 191 -13.75 4.79 -26.45
C ASP A 191 -12.98 3.51 -26.80
N GLU A 192 -12.26 3.53 -27.93
CA GLU A 192 -11.43 2.42 -28.37
C GLU A 192 -10.29 2.17 -27.39
N ARG A 193 -10.02 0.89 -27.09
CA ARG A 193 -9.03 0.44 -26.11
C ARG A 193 -8.14 -0.63 -26.72
N GLN A 194 -6.86 -0.58 -26.36
CA GLN A 194 -6.01 -1.77 -26.40
C GLN A 194 -6.48 -2.72 -25.30
N SER A 195 -6.69 -3.99 -25.61
CA SER A 195 -7.24 -4.96 -24.67
C SER A 195 -6.23 -6.04 -24.31
N TYR A 196 -6.14 -6.35 -23.03
CA TYR A 196 -5.46 -7.51 -22.48
C TYR A 196 -6.48 -8.42 -21.79
N SER A 197 -6.20 -9.72 -21.69
CA SER A 197 -6.96 -10.59 -20.79
C SER A 197 -6.56 -10.34 -19.33
N PHE A 198 -7.39 -10.75 -18.38
CA PHE A 198 -7.00 -10.70 -16.96
C PHE A 198 -5.70 -11.48 -16.72
N ASP A 199 -5.57 -12.66 -17.34
CA ASP A 199 -4.40 -13.53 -17.25
C ASP A 199 -3.12 -12.84 -17.79
N ASP A 200 -3.22 -12.06 -18.87
CA ASP A 200 -2.10 -11.26 -19.37
C ASP A 200 -1.70 -10.13 -18.41
N ILE A 201 -2.69 -9.47 -17.79
CA ILE A 201 -2.45 -8.43 -16.79
C ILE A 201 -1.79 -9.05 -15.55
N GLU A 202 -2.41 -10.05 -14.93
CA GLU A 202 -1.90 -10.68 -13.71
C GLU A 202 -0.47 -11.19 -13.89
N ASN A 203 -0.14 -11.79 -15.05
CA ASN A 203 1.16 -12.38 -15.30
C ASN A 203 2.16 -11.45 -16.01
N ALA A 204 1.94 -10.13 -16.02
CA ALA A 204 2.87 -9.15 -16.58
C ALA A 204 3.20 -9.34 -18.08
N ARG A 205 2.20 -9.72 -18.89
CA ARG A 205 2.32 -9.99 -20.33
C ARG A 205 1.71 -8.88 -21.18
N THR A 206 2.15 -7.64 -20.95
CA THR A 206 1.76 -6.48 -21.76
C THR A 206 2.91 -6.02 -22.66
N ASP A 207 2.64 -5.07 -23.56
CA ASP A 207 3.67 -4.40 -24.37
C ASP A 207 4.42 -3.29 -23.59
N ASP A 208 4.02 -3.03 -22.34
CA ASP A 208 4.53 -1.95 -21.52
C ASP A 208 5.48 -2.48 -20.44
N GLU A 209 6.77 -2.46 -20.76
CA GLU A 209 7.79 -3.06 -19.88
C GLU A 209 7.94 -2.35 -18.52
N ILE A 210 7.60 -1.06 -18.41
CA ILE A 210 7.60 -0.38 -17.11
C ILE A 210 6.47 -0.92 -16.23
N TRP A 211 5.31 -1.20 -16.84
CA TRP A 211 4.19 -1.80 -16.15
C TRP A 211 4.46 -3.26 -15.79
N ASN A 212 4.99 -4.05 -16.72
CA ASN A 212 5.34 -5.45 -16.48
C ASN A 212 6.36 -5.59 -15.34
N ALA A 213 7.39 -4.73 -15.30
CA ALA A 213 8.36 -4.71 -14.21
C ALA A 213 7.71 -4.37 -12.85
N ALA A 214 6.74 -3.45 -12.81
CA ALA A 214 5.98 -3.15 -11.59
C ALA A 214 5.09 -4.32 -11.14
N GLN A 215 4.44 -5.00 -12.08
CA GLN A 215 3.65 -6.21 -11.80
C GLN A 215 4.54 -7.34 -11.30
N ARG A 216 5.69 -7.60 -11.93
CA ARG A 216 6.65 -8.61 -11.46
C ARG A 216 7.23 -8.26 -10.09
N GLN A 217 7.49 -6.99 -9.79
CA GLN A 217 7.87 -6.58 -8.42
C GLN A 217 6.80 -7.04 -7.41
N LEU A 218 5.52 -6.77 -7.69
CA LEU A 218 4.40 -7.18 -6.83
C LEU A 218 4.35 -8.69 -6.65
N LEU A 219 4.40 -9.47 -7.74
CA LEU A 219 4.33 -10.93 -7.67
C LEU A 219 5.48 -11.56 -6.87
N ASN A 220 6.69 -11.00 -6.97
CA ASN A 220 7.87 -11.59 -6.35
C ASN A 220 8.11 -11.13 -4.90
N THR A 221 7.68 -9.91 -4.55
CA THR A 221 7.99 -9.31 -3.24
C THR A 221 6.75 -9.02 -2.40
N GLY A 222 5.56 -9.17 -2.97
CA GLY A 222 4.31 -8.70 -2.37
C GLY A 222 4.28 -7.19 -2.09
N HIS A 223 5.18 -6.43 -2.72
CA HIS A 223 5.25 -4.98 -2.61
C HIS A 223 5.37 -4.37 -4.01
N ILE A 224 4.77 -3.19 -4.19
CA ILE A 224 4.88 -2.41 -5.41
C ILE A 224 5.22 -0.97 -5.06
N HIS A 225 6.25 -0.41 -5.70
CA HIS A 225 6.69 0.95 -5.42
C HIS A 225 5.54 1.96 -5.59
N ASN A 226 5.35 2.87 -4.63
CA ASN A 226 4.15 3.73 -4.54
C ASN A 226 3.85 4.53 -5.82
N TYR A 227 4.86 5.14 -6.44
CA TYR A 227 4.66 5.86 -7.70
C TYR A 227 4.23 4.91 -8.83
N LEU A 228 4.80 3.71 -8.85
CA LEU A 228 4.48 2.69 -9.84
C LEU A 228 3.13 2.03 -9.56
N ARG A 229 2.65 1.92 -8.31
CA ARG A 229 1.29 1.47 -7.96
C ARG A 229 0.22 2.38 -8.58
N MET A 230 0.45 3.69 -8.59
CA MET A 230 -0.43 4.65 -9.26
C MET A 230 -0.42 4.47 -10.78
N LEU A 231 0.76 4.35 -11.39
CA LEU A 231 0.87 4.06 -12.83
C LEU A 231 0.20 2.72 -13.17
N TRP A 232 0.46 1.71 -12.35
CA TRP A 232 -0.03 0.35 -12.50
C TRP A 232 -1.55 0.31 -12.62
N GLY A 233 -2.25 0.92 -11.67
CA GLY A 233 -3.71 0.98 -11.71
C GLY A 233 -4.23 1.84 -12.87
N LYS A 234 -3.54 2.95 -13.21
CA LYS A 234 -3.93 3.81 -14.33
C LYS A 234 -3.85 3.07 -15.68
N ARG A 235 -2.86 2.19 -15.85
CA ARG A 235 -2.76 1.36 -17.06
C ARG A 235 -3.80 0.24 -17.08
N ILE A 236 -4.12 -0.38 -15.95
CA ILE A 236 -5.26 -1.32 -15.86
C ILE A 236 -6.57 -0.64 -16.28
N LEU A 237 -6.85 0.59 -15.83
CA LEU A 237 -8.02 1.35 -16.28
C LEU A 237 -8.02 1.62 -17.80
N GLU A 238 -6.85 1.79 -18.40
CA GLU A 238 -6.70 2.01 -19.84
C GLU A 238 -7.01 0.75 -20.66
N TRP A 239 -6.63 -0.41 -20.13
CA TRP A 239 -6.66 -1.68 -20.86
C TRP A 239 -7.85 -2.59 -20.57
N ALA A 240 -8.45 -2.45 -19.39
CA ALA A 240 -9.63 -3.21 -19.03
C ALA A 240 -10.83 -2.79 -19.90
N PRO A 241 -11.80 -3.70 -20.15
CA PRO A 241 -13.00 -3.41 -20.95
C PRO A 241 -13.84 -2.21 -20.46
N GLY A 242 -13.72 -1.88 -19.17
CA GLY A 242 -14.42 -0.76 -18.55
C GLY A 242 -13.90 -0.49 -17.14
N PRO A 243 -14.32 0.62 -16.51
CA PRO A 243 -13.83 1.01 -15.19
C PRO A 243 -14.26 0.04 -14.09
N GLU A 244 -15.44 -0.60 -14.21
CA GLU A 244 -15.89 -1.64 -13.28
C GLU A 244 -14.94 -2.86 -13.30
N ILE A 245 -14.65 -3.39 -14.49
CA ILE A 245 -13.71 -4.50 -14.66
C ILE A 245 -12.29 -4.12 -14.23
N ALA A 246 -11.88 -2.87 -14.50
CA ALA A 246 -10.60 -2.36 -14.03
C ALA A 246 -10.51 -2.38 -12.49
N ALA A 247 -11.58 -2.00 -11.80
CA ALA A 247 -11.64 -2.04 -10.34
C ALA A 247 -11.55 -3.47 -9.81
N GLU A 248 -12.29 -4.39 -10.42
CA GLU A 248 -12.27 -5.82 -10.08
C GLU A 248 -10.86 -6.40 -10.23
N TRP A 249 -10.21 -6.19 -11.38
CA TRP A 249 -8.84 -6.66 -11.62
C TRP A 249 -7.83 -6.06 -10.65
N MET A 250 -7.94 -4.75 -10.38
CA MET A 250 -7.06 -4.10 -9.42
C MET A 250 -7.21 -4.67 -8.02
N ILE A 251 -8.45 -4.93 -7.56
CA ILE A 251 -8.72 -5.51 -6.25
C ILE A 251 -8.19 -6.94 -6.20
N GLU A 252 -8.51 -7.76 -7.19
CA GLU A 252 -8.13 -9.17 -7.21
C GLU A 252 -6.60 -9.34 -7.15
N ILE A 253 -5.87 -8.62 -8.00
CA ILE A 253 -4.39 -8.70 -8.02
C ILE A 253 -3.80 -8.13 -6.73
N ASN A 254 -4.29 -6.99 -6.27
CA ASN A 254 -3.78 -6.35 -5.06
C ASN A 254 -3.99 -7.19 -3.81
N ASP A 255 -5.19 -7.74 -3.64
CA ASP A 255 -5.58 -8.50 -2.44
C ASP A 255 -4.99 -9.92 -2.43
N ARG A 256 -4.69 -10.47 -3.62
CA ARG A 256 -4.00 -11.76 -3.79
C ARG A 256 -2.51 -11.65 -3.51
N TRP A 257 -1.85 -10.64 -4.07
CA TRP A 257 -0.37 -10.59 -4.12
C TRP A 257 0.27 -9.60 -3.15
N ALA A 258 -0.39 -8.50 -2.78
CA ALA A 258 0.24 -7.51 -1.89
C ALA A 258 0.22 -7.95 -0.42
N LEU A 259 1.37 -7.86 0.25
CA LEU A 259 1.49 -8.08 1.70
C LEU A 259 0.69 -7.03 2.51
N ASP A 260 0.44 -5.86 1.91
CA ASP A 260 -0.41 -4.78 2.46
C ASP A 260 -1.80 -4.69 1.79
N GLY A 261 -2.20 -5.74 1.05
CA GLY A 261 -3.50 -5.88 0.41
C GLY A 261 -4.65 -6.06 1.42
N ARG A 262 -5.91 -6.07 0.95
CA ARG A 262 -7.10 -6.27 1.80
C ARG A 262 -7.20 -5.27 2.95
N ASP A 263 -6.78 -4.05 2.67
CA ASP A 263 -6.65 -2.96 3.65
C ASP A 263 -7.48 -1.75 3.20
N PRO A 264 -8.08 -0.97 4.12
CA PRO A 264 -8.73 0.30 3.77
C PRO A 264 -7.86 1.22 2.88
N ASN A 265 -6.54 1.19 3.05
CA ASN A 265 -5.60 1.94 2.21
C ASN A 265 -5.46 1.37 0.80
N SER A 266 -5.55 0.04 0.65
CA SER A 266 -5.58 -0.62 -0.65
C SER A 266 -6.77 -0.14 -1.48
N TYR A 267 -7.99 -0.21 -0.92
CA TYR A 267 -9.19 0.28 -1.60
C TYR A 267 -9.12 1.79 -1.85
N THR A 268 -8.61 2.56 -0.90
CA THR A 268 -8.41 4.00 -1.09
C THR A 268 -7.48 4.31 -2.26
N GLY A 269 -6.36 3.59 -2.39
CA GLY A 269 -5.42 3.71 -3.51
C GLY A 269 -6.04 3.29 -4.85
N ILE A 270 -6.70 2.13 -4.89
CA ILE A 270 -7.39 1.61 -6.09
C ILE A 270 -8.47 2.59 -6.54
N PHE A 271 -9.29 3.10 -5.65
CA PHE A 271 -10.36 4.02 -6.04
C PHE A 271 -9.89 5.45 -6.24
N TRP A 272 -8.74 5.84 -5.69
CA TRP A 272 -8.01 7.03 -6.14
C TRP A 272 -7.61 6.89 -7.61
N VAL A 273 -7.30 5.67 -8.08
CA VAL A 273 -7.04 5.45 -9.50
C VAL A 273 -8.21 5.93 -10.36
N LEU A 274 -9.43 5.75 -9.85
CA LEU A 274 -10.72 6.05 -10.49
C LEU A 274 -11.33 7.40 -10.06
N GLY A 275 -10.57 8.24 -9.31
CA GLY A 275 -10.95 9.60 -8.96
C GLY A 275 -11.42 9.85 -7.53
N ARG A 276 -11.40 8.85 -6.62
CA ARG A 276 -11.67 9.06 -5.19
C ARG A 276 -10.56 9.91 -4.56
N HIS A 277 -10.93 10.89 -3.73
CA HIS A 277 -10.01 11.83 -3.06
C HIS A 277 -9.07 12.61 -4.00
N ASP A 278 -9.35 12.62 -5.30
CA ASP A 278 -8.69 13.50 -6.27
C ASP A 278 -9.72 14.50 -6.83
N ARG A 279 -9.21 15.48 -7.56
CA ARG A 279 -10.01 16.43 -8.34
C ARG A 279 -10.11 16.01 -9.79
N ALA A 280 -11.04 16.62 -10.52
CA ALA A 280 -11.07 16.52 -11.98
C ALA A 280 -9.83 17.19 -12.60
N TRP A 281 -9.24 16.52 -13.59
CA TRP A 281 -8.09 16.99 -14.36
C TRP A 281 -8.48 17.39 -15.77
N GLY A 282 -7.79 18.40 -16.29
CA GLY A 282 -7.86 18.81 -17.70
C GLY A 282 -6.48 18.68 -18.37
N PRO A 283 -6.42 18.50 -19.71
CA PRO A 283 -7.55 18.27 -20.61
C PRO A 283 -8.20 16.90 -20.40
N GLU A 284 -9.46 16.78 -20.80
CA GLU A 284 -10.18 15.49 -20.86
C GLU A 284 -9.53 14.59 -21.92
N ARG A 285 -9.40 13.30 -21.63
CA ARG A 285 -8.68 12.33 -22.47
C ARG A 285 -9.56 11.13 -22.78
N PRO A 286 -9.38 10.48 -23.96
CA PRO A 286 -10.01 9.20 -24.22
C PRO A 286 -9.76 8.21 -23.08
N ILE A 287 -10.74 7.36 -22.80
CA ILE A 287 -10.76 6.35 -21.73
C ILE A 287 -10.82 6.94 -20.31
N PHE A 288 -9.92 7.86 -19.98
CA PHE A 288 -9.78 8.43 -18.63
C PHE A 288 -10.81 9.51 -18.31
N GLY A 289 -11.35 10.17 -19.34
CA GLY A 289 -12.10 11.39 -19.17
C GLY A 289 -11.28 12.43 -18.39
N LYS A 290 -11.81 12.83 -17.23
CA LYS A 290 -11.23 13.81 -16.29
C LYS A 290 -10.52 13.19 -15.11
N VAL A 291 -10.42 11.86 -15.04
CA VAL A 291 -9.55 11.20 -14.07
C VAL A 291 -8.10 11.52 -14.42
N ARG A 292 -7.23 11.66 -13.40
CA ARG A 292 -5.82 11.97 -13.60
C ARG A 292 -5.19 11.00 -14.60
N TYR A 293 -4.43 11.48 -15.56
CA TYR A 293 -3.71 10.63 -16.51
C TYR A 293 -2.28 10.35 -16.06
N MET A 294 -1.83 9.11 -16.23
CA MET A 294 -0.44 8.69 -16.08
C MET A 294 -0.08 7.74 -17.22
N SER A 295 1.17 7.79 -17.70
CA SER A 295 1.65 6.90 -18.75
C SER A 295 3.11 6.55 -18.57
N SER A 296 3.49 5.37 -19.03
CA SER A 296 4.86 4.87 -18.96
C SER A 296 5.85 5.75 -19.71
N LYS A 297 5.42 6.36 -20.83
CA LYS A 297 6.20 7.38 -21.56
C LYS A 297 6.56 8.59 -20.69
N ASN A 298 5.62 9.07 -19.87
CA ASN A 298 5.89 10.18 -18.95
C ASN A 298 6.68 9.72 -17.72
N THR A 299 6.44 8.51 -17.23
CA THR A 299 7.18 7.93 -16.11
C THR A 299 8.66 7.76 -16.45
N ARG A 300 9.00 7.26 -17.65
CA ARG A 300 10.38 7.13 -18.14
C ARG A 300 11.16 8.46 -18.17
N LYS A 301 10.47 9.60 -18.28
CA LYS A 301 11.11 10.92 -18.24
C LYS A 301 11.32 11.45 -16.83
N LYS A 302 10.59 10.91 -15.85
CA LYS A 302 10.58 11.39 -14.45
C LYS A 302 11.46 10.55 -13.54
N LEU A 303 11.53 9.25 -13.79
CA LEU A 303 12.24 8.29 -12.95
C LEU A 303 13.43 7.71 -13.73
N ALA A 304 14.55 7.51 -13.04
CA ALA A 304 15.61 6.64 -13.51
C ALA A 304 15.11 5.19 -13.35
N LEU A 305 14.97 4.45 -14.45
CA LEU A 305 14.33 3.12 -14.46
C LEU A 305 15.26 2.01 -14.96
N GLU A 306 16.50 2.32 -15.35
CA GLU A 306 17.39 1.35 -16.01
C GLU A 306 17.65 0.14 -15.11
N THR A 307 18.19 0.37 -13.91
CA THR A 307 18.44 -0.69 -12.92
C THR A 307 17.15 -1.36 -12.45
N TYR A 308 16.08 -0.59 -12.24
CA TYR A 308 14.77 -1.14 -11.90
C TYR A 308 14.24 -2.13 -12.96
N LEU A 309 14.32 -1.77 -14.25
CA LEU A 309 13.87 -2.62 -15.34
C LEU A 309 14.74 -3.87 -15.51
N GLU A 310 16.06 -3.77 -15.28
CA GLU A 310 16.94 -4.93 -15.26
C GLU A 310 16.59 -5.88 -14.12
N ARG A 311 16.41 -5.34 -12.91
CA ARG A 311 16.10 -6.11 -11.69
C ARG A 311 14.79 -6.88 -11.82
N TRP A 312 13.79 -6.28 -12.46
CA TRP A 312 12.46 -6.86 -12.62
C TRP A 312 12.18 -7.27 -14.06
N SER A 313 13.20 -7.62 -14.84
CA SER A 313 13.03 -8.17 -16.19
C SER A 313 12.49 -9.60 -16.15
N GLU A 314 11.95 -10.07 -17.27
CA GLU A 314 11.49 -11.46 -17.39
C GLU A 314 12.66 -12.44 -17.20
N GLY A 315 12.52 -13.39 -16.26
CA GLY A 315 13.57 -14.36 -15.94
C GLY A 315 14.72 -13.83 -15.09
N ALA A 316 14.66 -12.58 -14.61
CA ALA A 316 15.62 -12.08 -13.63
C ALA A 316 15.59 -12.93 -12.34
N PRO A 317 16.75 -13.23 -11.73
CA PRO A 317 16.77 -13.96 -10.46
C PRO A 317 16.10 -13.10 -9.38
N ILE A 318 15.21 -13.73 -8.62
CA ILE A 318 14.61 -13.12 -7.43
C ILE A 318 15.74 -12.92 -6.41
N GLN A 319 16.00 -11.67 -6.04
CA GLN A 319 16.95 -11.39 -4.96
C GLN A 319 16.31 -11.81 -3.63
N GLN A 320 16.95 -12.78 -2.96
CA GLN A 320 16.64 -13.17 -1.59
C GLN A 320 17.15 -12.14 -0.59
#